data_AF-A0A2M7IPU1-F1
#
_entry.id   AF-A0A2M7IPU1-F1
#
_cell.length_a   1.000
_cell.length_b   1.000
_cell.length_c   1.000
_cell.angle_alpha   90.00
_cell.angle_beta   90.00
_cell.angle_gamma   90.00
#
_symmetry.space_group_name_H-M   'P 1'
#
loop_
_entity.id
_entity.type
_entity.pdbx_description
1 polymer ?
#
loop_
_entity_poly.entity_id
_entity_poly.type
_entity_poly.pdbx_seq_one_letter_code
_entity_poly.pdbx_strand_id
1 'polypeptide(L)'
;MKLKTIIVILTLIIGLIVIIWLGKINQTNLNSNSQAQTQKIKSSSLLANELLYNFGTISMQDGLVEKTFQITNPTTQDVKLSRVVTSCMCTKAYIENNGKEKGPFGMAGHGGPVPMANEIIEAGKSIDIKVVYDPNAHG
;
A
#
# COMPACT_ATOMS: atom_id res chain seq x y z
N MET A 1 32.06 -45.39 -30.88
CA MET A 1 31.30 -45.17 -29.63
C MET A 1 30.31 -46.30 -29.45
N LYS A 2 30.06 -46.77 -28.22
CA LYS A 2 29.06 -47.83 -27.97
C LYS A 2 27.66 -47.29 -28.31
N LEU A 3 26.82 -48.08 -28.98
CA LEU A 3 25.47 -47.70 -29.43
C LEU A 3 24.63 -47.03 -28.32
N LYS A 4 24.76 -47.54 -27.08
CA LYS A 4 24.09 -46.99 -25.90
C LYS A 4 24.52 -45.56 -25.57
N THR A 5 25.78 -45.22 -25.78
CA THR A 5 26.33 -43.87 -25.56
C THR A 5 25.79 -42.89 -26.60
N ILE A 6 25.58 -43.33 -27.85
CA ILE A 6 25.00 -42.50 -28.92
C ILE A 6 23.53 -42.18 -28.61
N ILE A 7 22.76 -43.15 -28.12
CA ILE A 7 21.34 -42.97 -27.78
C ILE A 7 21.16 -41.98 -26.60
N VAL A 8 22.03 -42.04 -25.59
CA VAL A 8 21.99 -41.12 -24.44
C VAL A 8 22.33 -39.68 -24.86
N ILE A 9 23.30 -39.51 -25.76
CA ILE A 9 23.66 -38.19 -26.27
C ILE A 9 22.51 -37.60 -27.12
N LEU A 10 21.88 -38.43 -27.97
CA LEU A 10 20.77 -37.97 -28.82
C LEU A 10 19.56 -37.51 -27.99
N THR A 11 19.23 -38.24 -26.93
CA THR A 11 18.10 -37.90 -26.03
C THR A 11 18.36 -36.61 -25.24
N LEU A 12 19.59 -36.37 -24.79
CA LEU A 12 19.98 -35.12 -24.14
C LEU A 12 19.88 -33.91 -25.09
N ILE A 13 20.33 -34.06 -26.33
CA ILE A 13 20.30 -32.97 -27.34
C ILE A 13 18.85 -32.62 -27.69
N ILE A 14 17.99 -33.62 -27.89
CA ILE A 14 16.56 -33.40 -28.18
C ILE A 14 15.86 -32.71 -27.01
N GLY A 15 16.16 -33.13 -25.77
CA GLY A 15 15.61 -32.47 -24.56
C GLY A 15 16.01 -31.00 -24.46
N LEU A 16 17.27 -30.68 -24.78
CA LEU A 16 17.77 -29.30 -24.74
C LEU A 16 17.14 -28.40 -25.81
N ILE A 17 16.88 -28.95 -27.00
CA ILE A 17 16.20 -28.23 -28.10
C ILE A 17 14.75 -27.89 -27.74
N VAL A 18 14.04 -28.81 -27.06
CA VAL A 18 12.66 -28.59 -26.60
C VAL A 18 12.61 -27.48 -25.55
N ILE A 19 13.54 -27.45 -24.60
CA ILE A 19 13.58 -26.41 -23.55
C ILE A 19 13.81 -25.01 -24.15
N ILE A 20 14.70 -24.89 -25.14
CA ILE A 20 14.97 -23.62 -25.84
C ILE A 20 13.74 -23.13 -26.61
N TRP A 21 12.97 -24.05 -27.22
CA TRP A 21 11.74 -23.71 -27.92
C TRP A 21 10.63 -23.23 -26.97
N LEU A 22 10.47 -23.85 -25.80
CA LEU A 22 9.48 -23.42 -24.81
C LEU A 22 9.82 -22.04 -24.21
N GLY A 23 11.10 -21.70 -24.09
CA GLY A 23 11.53 -20.40 -23.56
C GLY A 23 11.20 -19.19 -24.46
N LYS A 24 10.96 -19.41 -25.76
CA LYS A 24 10.76 -18.34 -26.76
C LYS A 24 9.30 -17.90 -26.94
N ILE A 25 8.34 -18.55 -26.27
CA ILE A 25 6.89 -18.35 -26.49
C ILE A 25 6.31 -17.14 -25.72
N ASN A 26 7.06 -16.51 -24.81
CA ASN A 26 6.55 -15.41 -23.97
C ASN A 26 7.09 -14.01 -24.28
N GLN A 27 7.63 -13.76 -25.47
CA GLN A 27 7.95 -12.40 -25.92
C GLN A 27 6.85 -11.84 -26.83
N THR A 28 5.65 -11.70 -26.28
CA THR A 28 4.61 -10.87 -26.87
C THR A 28 4.89 -9.40 -26.53
N ASN A 29 5.36 -8.67 -27.52
CA ASN A 29 5.11 -7.24 -27.75
C ASN A 29 5.18 -6.30 -26.52
N LEU A 30 6.39 -5.90 -26.15
CA LEU A 30 6.60 -4.64 -25.43
C LEU A 30 6.52 -3.47 -26.43
N ASN A 31 5.30 -3.18 -26.89
CA ASN A 31 4.98 -1.88 -27.46
C ASN A 31 4.84 -0.91 -26.29
N SER A 32 5.96 -0.31 -25.87
CA SER A 32 6.00 0.83 -24.96
C SER A 32 5.46 2.06 -25.68
N ASN A 33 4.16 2.05 -25.97
CA ASN A 33 3.41 3.25 -26.23
C ASN A 33 2.97 3.77 -24.86
N SER A 34 3.88 4.48 -24.20
CA SER A 34 3.59 5.25 -22.99
C SER A 34 2.73 6.46 -23.39
N GLN A 35 1.51 6.20 -23.85
CA GLN A 35 0.41 7.09 -23.56
C GLN A 35 0.29 7.04 -22.05
N ALA A 36 0.74 8.11 -21.40
CA ALA A 36 0.31 8.44 -20.06
C ALA A 36 -1.21 8.32 -20.05
N GLN A 37 -1.70 7.17 -19.61
CA GLN A 37 -3.02 7.06 -19.06
C GLN A 37 -2.99 8.07 -17.92
N THR A 38 -3.53 9.26 -18.17
CA THR A 38 -4.19 10.04 -17.14
C THR A 38 -5.12 9.06 -16.46
N GLN A 39 -4.62 8.42 -15.40
CA GLN A 39 -5.42 7.66 -14.49
C GLN A 39 -6.46 8.66 -14.04
N LYS A 40 -7.67 8.48 -14.56
CA LYS A 40 -8.87 9.11 -14.04
C LYS A 40 -8.79 8.84 -12.55
N ILE A 41 -8.39 9.84 -11.77
CA ILE A 41 -8.32 9.72 -10.31
C ILE A 41 -9.73 9.28 -9.95
N LYS A 42 -9.84 8.02 -9.54
CA LYS A 42 -11.09 7.46 -9.07
C LYS A 42 -11.45 8.37 -7.91
N SER A 43 -12.48 9.19 -8.08
CA SER A 43 -12.92 10.14 -7.06
C SER A 43 -12.98 9.36 -5.76
N SER A 44 -12.17 9.76 -4.77
CA SER A 44 -12.13 9.07 -3.48
C SER A 44 -13.55 8.98 -2.94
N SER A 45 -14.00 7.79 -2.55
CA SER A 45 -15.33 7.62 -1.95
C SER A 45 -15.43 8.28 -0.58
N LEU A 46 -14.31 8.74 -0.02
CA LEU A 46 -14.21 9.44 1.26
C LEU A 46 -13.75 10.87 1.04
N LEU A 47 -14.28 11.79 1.83
CA LEU A 47 -13.91 13.19 1.86
C LEU A 47 -13.24 13.53 3.19
N ALA A 48 -12.35 14.51 3.17
CA ALA A 48 -11.80 15.13 4.37
C ALA A 48 -12.00 16.64 4.27
N ASN A 49 -12.41 17.28 5.36
CA ASN A 49 -12.60 18.73 5.40
C ASN A 49 -11.27 19.48 5.28
N GLU A 50 -10.20 18.86 5.75
CA GLU A 50 -8.84 19.37 5.73
C GLU A 50 -7.91 18.28 5.19
N LEU A 51 -7.04 18.63 4.24
CA LEU A 51 -6.09 17.70 3.62
C LEU A 51 -4.65 17.95 4.05
N LEU A 52 -4.37 19.14 4.57
CA LEU A 52 -3.03 19.60 4.91
C LEU A 52 -3.12 20.36 6.23
N TYR A 53 -2.25 19.98 7.16
CA TYR A 53 -2.03 20.70 8.39
C TYR A 53 -0.53 20.95 8.56
N ASN A 54 -0.18 22.16 8.96
CA ASN A 54 1.20 22.53 9.25
C ASN A 54 1.32 22.83 10.74
N PHE A 55 2.12 22.02 11.44
CA PHE A 55 2.43 22.24 12.85
C PHE A 55 3.27 23.50 13.11
N GLY A 56 3.84 24.10 12.05
CA GLY A 56 4.77 25.20 12.15
C GLY A 56 6.11 24.74 12.71
N THR A 57 6.70 25.56 13.58
CA THR A 57 7.90 25.19 14.32
C THR A 57 7.51 24.40 15.55
N ILE A 58 8.04 23.18 15.66
CA ILE A 58 7.86 22.30 16.81
C ILE A 58 9.22 22.00 17.44
N SER A 59 9.28 21.93 18.77
CA SER A 59 10.49 21.56 19.48
C SER A 59 10.55 20.05 19.68
N MET A 60 11.71 19.46 19.46
CA MET A 60 11.97 18.05 19.82
C MET A 60 11.74 17.79 21.32
N GLN A 61 11.99 18.80 22.17
CA GLN A 61 11.79 18.70 23.62
C GLN A 61 10.31 18.59 24.03
N ASP A 62 9.39 19.10 23.20
CA ASP A 62 7.95 19.08 23.48
C ASP A 62 7.33 17.71 23.17
N GLY A 63 8.09 16.83 22.51
CA GLY A 63 7.70 15.45 22.24
C GLY A 63 6.72 15.34 21.08
N LEU A 64 5.72 14.46 21.23
CA LEU A 64 4.77 14.13 20.18
C LEU A 64 3.82 15.28 19.90
N VAL A 65 3.50 15.49 18.63
CA VAL A 65 2.44 16.41 18.20
C VAL A 65 1.39 15.66 17.41
N GLU A 66 0.13 16.11 17.50
CA GLU A 66 -0.98 15.39 16.88
C GLU A 66 -1.97 16.31 16.17
N LYS A 67 -2.60 15.77 15.13
CA LYS A 67 -3.67 16.40 14.38
C LYS A 67 -4.73 15.36 14.06
N THR A 68 -5.98 15.69 14.36
CA THR A 68 -7.13 14.88 13.97
C THR A 68 -7.74 15.40 12.67
N PHE A 69 -7.92 14.50 11.71
CA PHE A 69 -8.62 14.75 10.46
C PHE A 69 -9.95 14.01 10.47
N GLN A 70 -11.03 14.74 10.23
CA GLN A 70 -12.35 14.14 10.06
C GLN A 70 -12.50 13.61 8.63
N ILE A 71 -12.81 12.32 8.52
CA ILE A 71 -13.03 11.62 7.27
C ILE A 71 -14.50 11.23 7.16
N THR A 72 -15.17 11.69 6.11
CA THR A 72 -16.60 11.52 5.88
C THR A 72 -16.85 10.58 4.72
N ASN A 73 -17.81 9.67 4.87
CA ASN A 73 -18.41 8.93 3.77
C ASN A 73 -19.64 9.70 3.25
N PRO A 74 -19.53 10.51 2.17
CA PRO A 74 -20.67 11.25 1.62
C PRO A 74 -21.64 10.37 0.82
N THR A 75 -21.33 9.08 0.63
CA THR A 75 -22.13 8.20 -0.24
C THR A 75 -23.38 7.69 0.48
N THR A 76 -24.28 7.08 -0.29
CA THR A 76 -25.51 6.45 0.23
C THR A 76 -25.32 4.99 0.66
N GLN A 77 -24.09 4.48 0.61
CA GLN A 77 -23.75 3.11 0.99
C GLN A 77 -22.61 3.10 2.01
N ASP A 78 -22.56 2.07 2.82
CA ASP A 78 -21.48 1.89 3.77
C ASP A 78 -20.14 1.69 3.06
N VAL A 79 -19.10 2.32 3.58
CA VAL A 79 -17.73 2.18 3.06
C VAL A 79 -16.89 1.42 4.07
N LYS A 80 -16.28 0.33 3.60
CA LYS A 80 -15.29 -0.41 4.39
C LYS A 80 -13.91 0.22 4.27
N LEU A 81 -13.43 0.82 5.37
CA LEU A 81 -12.05 1.25 5.53
C LEU A 81 -11.18 0.02 5.85
N SER A 82 -10.58 -0.56 4.82
CA SER A 82 -9.82 -1.82 4.96
C SER A 82 -8.46 -1.64 5.63
N ARG A 83 -7.77 -0.54 5.32
CA ARG A 83 -6.38 -0.32 5.75
C ARG A 83 -6.08 1.17 5.90
N VAL A 84 -5.31 1.50 6.92
CA VAL A 84 -4.69 2.81 7.15
C VAL A 84 -3.18 2.58 7.22
N VAL A 85 -2.40 3.45 6.58
CA VAL A 85 -0.94 3.40 6.58
C VAL A 85 -0.39 4.82 6.60
N THR A 86 0.80 4.99 7.16
CA THR A 86 1.57 6.23 7.04
C THR A 86 2.70 6.05 6.03
N SER A 87 3.20 7.17 5.49
CA SER A 87 4.31 7.16 4.53
C SER A 87 5.69 7.13 5.20
N CYS A 88 5.76 7.46 6.49
CA CYS A 88 7.01 7.59 7.24
C CYS A 88 6.87 6.94 8.62
N MET A 89 7.94 6.31 9.10
CA MET A 89 8.00 5.69 10.43
C MET A 89 7.86 6.70 11.58
N CYS A 90 8.12 7.99 11.33
CA CYS A 90 7.92 9.08 12.30
C CYS A 90 6.45 9.42 12.54
N THR A 91 5.52 8.77 11.84
CA THR A 91 4.09 9.06 11.93
C THR A 91 3.30 7.80 12.23
N LYS A 92 2.39 7.92 13.20
CA LYS A 92 1.38 6.90 13.53
C LYS A 92 -0.01 7.47 13.31
N ALA A 93 -0.94 6.66 12.84
CA ALA A 93 -2.34 7.02 12.73
C ALA A 93 -3.20 6.13 13.62
N TYR A 94 -4.29 6.69 14.12
CA TYR A 94 -5.30 5.99 14.91
C TYR A 94 -6.68 6.33 14.35
N ILE A 95 -7.55 5.33 14.29
CA ILE A 95 -8.96 5.54 13.96
C ILE A 95 -9.69 5.75 15.28
N GLU A 96 -10.41 6.86 15.38
CA GLU A 96 -11.30 7.17 16.49
C GLU A 96 -12.75 7.11 15.99
N ASN A 97 -13.51 6.18 16.55
CA ASN A 97 -14.93 5.98 16.21
C ASN A 97 -15.73 5.63 17.46
N ASN A 98 -16.78 6.38 17.77
CA ASN A 98 -17.65 6.18 18.93
C ASN A 98 -16.89 6.03 20.26
N GLY A 99 -15.85 6.85 20.47
CA GLY A 99 -15.03 6.83 21.68
C GLY A 99 -14.07 5.63 21.80
N LYS A 100 -13.95 4.80 20.77
CA LYS A 100 -12.93 3.75 20.68
C LYS A 100 -11.80 4.19 19.76
N GLU A 101 -10.59 3.96 20.23
CA GLU A 101 -9.38 4.15 19.45
C GLU A 101 -8.87 2.80 18.91
N LYS A 102 -8.46 2.79 17.64
CA LYS A 102 -7.85 1.62 16.99
C LYS A 102 -6.55 2.02 16.31
N GLY A 103 -5.50 1.26 16.56
CA GLY A 103 -4.16 1.52 16.04
C GLY A 103 -3.08 0.97 16.98
N PRO A 104 -1.81 1.40 16.83
CA PRO A 104 -1.34 2.35 15.82
C PRO A 104 -1.25 1.72 14.42
N PHE A 105 -1.54 2.53 13.40
CA PHE A 105 -1.24 2.24 12.01
C PHE A 105 0.02 3.03 11.60
N GLY A 106 1.05 2.32 11.16
CA GLY A 106 2.35 2.89 10.81
C GLY A 106 2.72 2.72 9.35
N MET A 107 4.01 2.89 9.06
CA MET A 107 4.56 2.77 7.73
C MET A 107 4.73 1.29 7.36
N ALA A 108 4.22 0.90 6.19
CA ALA A 108 4.40 -0.46 5.70
C ALA A 108 5.89 -0.80 5.53
N GLY A 109 6.31 -1.93 6.09
CA GLY A 109 7.70 -2.38 6.04
C GLY A 109 8.62 -1.77 7.10
N HIS A 110 8.14 -0.88 7.97
CA HIS A 110 8.91 -0.29 9.07
C HIS A 110 8.20 -0.55 10.40
N GLY A 111 8.82 -1.31 11.30
CA GLY A 111 8.22 -1.64 12.60
C GLY A 111 7.25 -2.82 12.60
N GLY A 112 7.22 -3.62 11.51
CA GLY A 112 6.42 -4.85 11.42
C GLY A 112 5.22 -4.75 10.47
N PRO A 113 4.35 -5.78 10.44
CA PRO A 113 3.13 -5.76 9.64
C PRO A 113 2.14 -4.72 10.20
N VAL A 114 1.59 -3.87 9.32
CA VAL A 114 0.57 -2.90 9.70
C VAL A 114 -0.77 -3.64 9.88
N PRO A 115 -1.46 -3.51 11.04
CA PRO A 115 -2.73 -4.18 11.26
C PRO A 115 -3.80 -3.71 10.27
N MET A 116 -4.77 -4.58 9.98
CA MET A 116 -5.92 -4.18 9.16
C MET A 116 -6.84 -3.25 9.95
N ALA A 117 -7.34 -2.20 9.28
CA ALA A 117 -8.31 -1.31 9.86
C ALA A 117 -9.68 -2.00 9.94
N ASN A 118 -10.18 -2.57 8.85
CA ASN A 118 -11.49 -3.24 8.80
C ASN A 118 -12.62 -2.50 9.53
N GLU A 119 -12.65 -1.17 9.42
CA GLU A 119 -13.71 -0.35 9.99
C GLU A 119 -14.79 -0.08 8.95
N ILE A 120 -16.03 0.09 9.41
CA ILE A 120 -17.15 0.49 8.55
C ILE A 120 -17.47 1.94 8.86
N ILE A 121 -17.46 2.78 7.82
CA ILE A 121 -17.97 4.14 7.87
C ILE A 121 -19.34 4.10 7.21
N GLU A 122 -20.39 4.17 8.03
CA GLU A 122 -21.77 4.15 7.56
C GLU A 122 -22.04 5.27 6.54
N ALA A 123 -23.03 5.07 5.68
CA ALA A 123 -23.49 6.08 4.74
C ALA A 123 -23.77 7.43 5.42
N GLY A 124 -23.16 8.51 4.93
CA GLY A 124 -23.33 9.86 5.46
C GLY A 124 -22.66 10.13 6.81
N LYS A 125 -21.90 9.17 7.38
CA LYS A 125 -21.21 9.34 8.67
C LYS A 125 -19.75 9.72 8.49
N SER A 126 -19.17 10.19 9.58
CA SER A 126 -17.77 10.56 9.70
C SER A 126 -17.09 9.78 10.80
N ILE A 127 -15.80 9.55 10.62
CA ILE A 127 -14.89 9.05 11.65
C ILE A 127 -13.71 10.02 11.76
N ASP A 128 -13.01 9.95 12.87
CA ASP A 128 -11.83 10.75 13.11
C ASP A 128 -10.56 9.91 12.90
N ILE A 129 -9.57 10.48 12.23
CA ILE A 129 -8.25 9.91 12.06
C ILE A 129 -7.25 10.80 12.79
N LYS A 130 -6.80 10.35 13.96
CA LYS A 130 -5.76 11.03 14.73
C LYS A 130 -4.39 10.65 14.18
N VAL A 131 -3.64 11.65 13.73
CA VAL A 131 -2.29 11.50 13.19
C VAL A 131 -1.31 12.05 14.23
N VAL A 132 -0.39 11.21 14.68
CA VAL A 132 0.64 11.54 15.67
C VAL A 132 1.99 11.54 14.98
N TYR A 133 2.70 12.66 15.05
CA TYR A 133 4.06 12.82 14.56
C TYR A 133 5.05 12.86 15.72
N ASP A 134 6.14 12.10 15.57
CA ASP A 134 7.24 12.04 16.52
C ASP A 134 8.48 12.74 15.93
N PRO A 135 8.83 13.95 16.40
CA PRO A 135 10.03 14.65 15.93
C PRO A 135 11.33 13.97 16.36
N ASN A 136 11.30 13.06 17.35
CA ASN A 136 12.46 12.35 17.89
C ASN A 136 12.60 10.93 17.33
N ALA A 137 11.80 10.52 16.35
CA ALA A 137 11.82 9.16 15.80
C ALA A 137 13.19 8.71 15.24
N HIS A 138 14.11 9.66 15.01
CA HIS A 138 15.49 9.41 14.58
C HIS A 138 16.57 9.91 15.55
N GLY A 139 16.18 10.40 16.74
CA GLY A 139 17.10 10.92 17.76
C GLY A 139 17.36 12.41 17.65
#